data_AF-H8WH09-F1
#
_entry.id   AF-H8WH09-F1
#
_cell.length_a   1.000
_cell.length_b   1.000
_cell.length_c   1.000
_cell.angle_alpha   90.00
_cell.angle_beta   90.00
_cell.angle_gamma   90.00
#
_symmetry.space_group_name_H-M   'P 1'
#
loop_
_entity.id
_entity.type
_entity.pdbx_description
1 polymer ?
#
loop_
_entity_poly.entity_id
_entity_poly.type
_entity_poly.pdbx_seq_one_letter_code
_entity_poly.pdbx_strand_id
1 'polypeptide(L)'
;MDFFEAELSAPYPLAAPRIYISMTKKPYIYKQDLLCQMQLVIMNKDMRRNHDNVALMSCIGIYMRTKEEMMEGKCEFAPFENLKIDQFEKDVTKRFKYASQHNRKFKLKQKTFESVFEKIKELMPLNKHDPEYKSLRKTLMRFHKIAPVEENLQFYDYTVNMLYEITDEFEKFIEANKPWFVPNVESPAYVRVLKEAKGSFVLGFELLNEMQRCGMDTIDLEERLKDKDPLFCMEVRDVLPITLRKPVEVRTLWTI
;
A
#
# COMPACT_ATOMS: atom_id res chain seq x y z
N MET A 1 16.02 1.58 18.92
CA MET A 1 15.25 2.14 17.80
C MET A 1 14.49 0.97 17.23
N ASP A 2 13.17 1.01 17.26
CA ASP A 2 12.35 -0.12 16.83
C ASP A 2 12.58 -0.38 15.33
N PHE A 3 12.67 -1.65 14.93
CA PHE A 3 12.88 -2.03 13.53
C PHE A 3 11.78 -1.44 12.64
N PHE A 4 10.55 -1.42 13.18
CA PHE A 4 9.38 -0.88 12.52
C PHE A 4 9.40 0.65 12.36
N GLU A 5 9.84 1.39 13.38
CA GLU A 5 10.03 2.86 13.29
C GLU A 5 11.10 3.22 12.24
N ALA A 6 12.13 2.39 12.09
CA ALA A 6 13.15 2.58 11.07
C ALA A 6 12.55 2.36 9.67
N GLU A 7 11.76 1.31 9.49
CA GLU A 7 11.09 0.96 8.24
C GLU A 7 10.06 2.01 7.80
N LEU A 8 9.22 2.51 8.72
CA LEU A 8 8.26 3.60 8.44
C LEU A 8 8.94 4.87 7.92
N SER A 9 10.14 5.16 8.39
CA SER A 9 10.89 6.36 8.00
C SER A 9 11.74 6.18 6.73
N ALA A 10 11.78 4.97 6.15
CA ALA A 10 12.51 4.69 4.92
C ALA A 10 11.69 5.09 3.68
N PRO A 11 12.34 5.53 2.57
CA PRO A 11 11.65 5.76 1.30
C PRO A 11 10.80 4.55 0.92
N TYR A 12 9.58 4.78 0.45
CA TYR A 12 8.74 3.68 -0.03
C TYR A 12 9.37 3.05 -1.29
N PRO A 13 9.33 1.72 -1.47
CA PRO A 13 10.01 1.04 -2.56
C PRO A 13 9.54 1.53 -3.93
N LEU A 14 10.50 1.91 -4.78
CA LEU A 14 10.25 2.30 -6.17
C LEU A 14 10.60 1.15 -7.09
N ALA A 15 9.85 0.06 -6.98
CA ALA A 15 9.92 -1.03 -7.93
C ALA A 15 8.78 -0.87 -8.96
N ALA A 16 9.10 -1.00 -10.25
CA ALA A 16 8.08 -1.15 -11.26
C ALA A 16 7.34 -2.47 -10.97
N PRO A 17 6.05 -2.44 -10.64
CA PRO A 17 5.38 -3.62 -10.16
C PRO A 17 5.11 -4.58 -11.31
N ARG A 18 5.01 -5.86 -10.96
CA ARG A 18 4.84 -6.90 -11.95
C ARG A 18 3.36 -7.05 -12.30
N ILE A 19 3.06 -6.97 -13.59
CA ILE A 19 1.72 -7.25 -14.11
C ILE A 19 1.66 -8.71 -14.57
N TYR A 20 0.71 -9.45 -14.01
CA TYR A 20 0.50 -10.86 -14.28
C TYR A 20 -0.70 -11.03 -15.19
N ILE A 21 -0.65 -12.03 -16.08
CA ILE A 21 -1.74 -12.30 -17.03
C ILE A 21 -2.42 -13.61 -16.64
N SER A 22 -3.73 -13.56 -16.44
CA SER A 22 -4.52 -14.76 -16.17
C SER A 22 -4.66 -15.66 -17.39
N MET A 23 -5.14 -16.88 -17.18
CA MET A 23 -5.54 -17.80 -18.27
C MET A 23 -6.57 -17.19 -19.24
N THR A 24 -7.40 -16.26 -18.76
CA THR A 24 -8.41 -15.53 -19.55
C THR A 24 -7.87 -14.24 -20.17
N LYS A 25 -6.54 -14.05 -20.20
CA LYS A 25 -5.85 -12.87 -20.72
C LYS A 25 -6.19 -11.56 -20.00
N LYS A 26 -6.66 -11.64 -18.75
CA LYS A 26 -6.93 -10.46 -17.93
C LYS A 26 -5.68 -10.09 -17.12
N PRO A 27 -5.30 -8.81 -17.06
CA PRO A 27 -4.17 -8.35 -16.27
C PRO A 27 -4.53 -8.25 -14.78
N TYR A 28 -3.57 -8.63 -13.93
CA TYR A 28 -3.63 -8.59 -12.49
C TYR A 28 -2.34 -8.02 -11.92
N ILE A 29 -2.43 -7.43 -10.74
CA ILE A 29 -1.31 -6.88 -9.98
C ILE A 29 -1.42 -7.35 -8.54
N TYR A 30 -0.28 -7.55 -7.88
CA TYR A 30 -0.27 -7.81 -6.45
C TYR A 30 -0.83 -6.59 -5.72
N LYS A 31 -1.66 -6.76 -4.69
CA LYS A 31 -2.38 -5.64 -4.09
C LYS A 31 -1.42 -4.59 -3.47
N GLN A 32 -0.35 -5.01 -2.83
CA GLN A 32 0.68 -4.13 -2.26
C GLN A 32 1.42 -3.35 -3.36
N ASP A 33 1.58 -3.96 -4.54
CA ASP A 33 2.19 -3.32 -5.70
C ASP A 33 1.33 -2.19 -6.30
N LEU A 34 0.03 -2.09 -5.95
CA LEU A 34 -0.79 -0.92 -6.28
C LEU A 34 -0.30 0.34 -5.55
N LEU A 35 0.19 0.19 -4.32
CA LEU A 35 0.77 1.30 -3.56
C LEU A 35 2.08 1.77 -4.23
N CYS A 36 2.88 0.84 -4.75
CA CYS A 36 4.03 1.17 -5.60
C CYS A 36 3.60 1.95 -6.86
N GLN A 37 2.51 1.53 -7.53
CA GLN A 37 1.98 2.29 -8.68
C GLN A 37 1.58 3.71 -8.30
N MET A 38 0.87 3.88 -7.18
CA MET A 38 0.47 5.20 -6.71
C MET A 38 1.67 6.10 -6.39
N GLN A 39 2.75 5.53 -5.86
CA GLN A 39 3.99 6.27 -5.65
C GLN A 39 4.69 6.65 -6.96
N LEU A 40 4.70 5.76 -7.96
CA LEU A 40 5.29 6.05 -9.27
C LEU A 40 4.58 7.23 -9.96
N VAL A 41 3.25 7.29 -9.85
CA VAL A 41 2.43 8.39 -10.37
C VAL A 41 2.87 9.76 -9.85
N ILE A 42 3.18 9.87 -8.56
CA ILE A 42 3.64 11.13 -7.93
C ILE A 42 5.14 11.39 -8.11
N MET A 43 5.87 10.48 -8.77
CA MET A 43 7.29 10.68 -9.14
C MET A 43 7.47 11.12 -10.60
N ASN A 44 6.40 11.59 -11.21
CA ASN A 44 6.44 12.19 -12.54
C ASN A 44 7.29 13.48 -12.57
N LYS A 45 7.54 13.98 -13.78
CA LYS A 45 8.39 15.17 -14.03
C LYS A 45 7.98 16.42 -13.26
N ASP A 46 6.70 16.58 -12.95
CA ASP A 46 6.14 17.75 -12.29
C ASP A 46 6.31 17.67 -10.75
N MET A 47 6.56 16.48 -10.20
CA MET A 47 6.52 16.18 -8.75
C MET A 47 7.81 15.50 -8.24
N ARG A 48 8.89 15.50 -9.02
CA ARG A 48 10.13 14.78 -8.69
C ARG A 48 10.71 15.17 -7.33
N ARG A 49 11.43 14.23 -6.72
CA ARG A 49 12.21 14.43 -5.49
C ARG A 49 13.39 15.38 -5.74
N ASN A 50 13.14 16.68 -5.59
CA ASN A 50 14.15 17.72 -5.48
C ASN A 50 14.19 18.24 -4.02
N HIS A 51 15.09 19.19 -3.72
CA HIS A 51 15.22 19.76 -2.37
C HIS A 51 13.89 20.28 -1.80
N ASP A 52 13.03 20.86 -2.65
CA ASP A 52 11.74 21.43 -2.26
C ASP A 52 10.70 20.35 -1.92
N ASN A 53 10.82 19.16 -2.50
CA ASN A 53 9.84 18.07 -2.36
C ASN A 53 10.31 16.93 -1.44
N VAL A 54 11.54 16.93 -0.91
CA VAL A 54 12.02 15.79 -0.09
C VAL A 54 11.14 15.56 1.14
N ALA A 55 10.77 16.63 1.86
CA ALA A 55 9.92 16.51 3.04
C ALA A 55 8.53 15.96 2.70
N LEU A 56 7.93 16.48 1.63
CA LEU A 56 6.66 16.00 1.09
C LEU A 56 6.74 14.50 0.75
N MET A 57 7.76 14.08 0.00
CA MET A 57 7.93 12.67 -0.39
C MET A 57 8.17 11.76 0.81
N SER A 58 8.87 12.23 1.85
CA SER A 58 9.02 11.48 3.11
C SER A 58 7.70 11.32 3.85
N CYS A 59 6.86 12.35 3.91
CA CYS A 59 5.52 12.27 4.48
C CYS A 59 4.62 11.30 3.70
N ILE A 60 4.66 11.35 2.37
CA ILE A 60 3.90 10.40 1.53
C ILE A 60 4.40 8.97 1.73
N GLY A 61 5.71 8.76 1.87
CA GLY A 61 6.26 7.43 2.18
C GLY A 61 5.67 6.83 3.46
N ILE A 62 5.58 7.63 4.52
CA ILE A 62 4.95 7.22 5.79
C ILE A 62 3.47 6.88 5.58
N TYR A 63 2.74 7.74 4.86
CA TYR A 63 1.33 7.48 4.51
C TYR A 63 1.16 6.14 3.79
N MET A 64 1.98 5.86 2.76
CA MET A 64 1.87 4.64 1.96
C MET A 64 2.18 3.38 2.79
N ARG A 65 3.20 3.42 3.66
CA ARG A 65 3.51 2.29 4.56
C ARG A 65 2.40 2.03 5.57
N THR A 66 1.77 3.07 6.10
CA THR A 66 0.60 2.88 6.96
C THR A 66 -0.58 2.28 6.19
N LYS A 67 -0.82 2.71 4.94
CA LYS A 67 -1.84 2.08 4.10
C LYS A 67 -1.52 0.61 3.81
N GLU A 68 -0.27 0.27 3.54
CA GLU A 68 0.17 -1.12 3.35
C GLU A 68 -0.07 -1.98 4.59
N GLU A 69 0.25 -1.45 5.78
CA GLU A 69 0.00 -2.11 7.05
C GLU A 69 -1.49 -2.40 7.29
N MET A 70 -2.36 -1.45 6.92
CA MET A 70 -3.82 -1.62 6.97
C MET A 70 -4.35 -2.71 6.02
N MET A 71 -3.54 -3.20 5.07
CA MET A 71 -3.88 -4.36 4.21
C MET A 71 -3.58 -5.70 4.88
N GLU A 72 -3.07 -5.69 6.12
CA GLU A 72 -2.84 -6.86 6.98
C GLU A 72 -1.90 -7.92 6.38
N GLY A 73 -1.01 -7.52 5.47
CA GLY A 73 -0.02 -8.43 4.87
C GLY A 73 -0.60 -9.55 4.02
N LYS A 74 -1.89 -9.48 3.64
CA LYS A 74 -2.52 -10.55 2.86
C LYS A 74 -1.99 -10.57 1.44
N CYS A 75 -1.58 -11.76 1.01
CA CYS A 75 -1.02 -11.99 -0.31
C CYS A 75 -2.14 -12.25 -1.32
N GLU A 76 -2.59 -11.20 -2.01
CA GLU A 76 -3.73 -11.28 -2.94
C GLU A 76 -3.48 -10.49 -4.23
N PHE A 77 -4.12 -10.94 -5.32
CA PHE A 77 -4.18 -10.19 -6.58
C PHE A 77 -5.43 -9.30 -6.66
N ALA A 78 -5.26 -8.15 -7.31
CA ALA A 78 -6.34 -7.30 -7.80
C ALA A 78 -6.32 -7.22 -9.33
N PRO A 79 -7.48 -7.05 -9.99
CA PRO A 79 -7.53 -6.71 -11.41
C PRO A 79 -6.71 -5.43 -11.67
N PHE A 80 -5.95 -5.41 -12.77
CA PHE A 80 -5.16 -4.24 -13.14
C PHE A 80 -5.76 -3.54 -14.35
N GLU A 81 -6.40 -2.39 -14.13
CA GLU A 81 -7.03 -1.63 -15.20
C GLU A 81 -6.20 -0.38 -15.56
N ASN A 82 -5.37 -0.48 -16.62
CA ASN A 82 -4.50 0.62 -17.08
C ASN A 82 -5.24 1.97 -17.17
N LEU A 83 -6.44 1.98 -17.74
CA LEU A 83 -7.22 3.21 -17.92
C LEU A 83 -7.56 3.91 -16.60
N LYS A 84 -7.77 3.15 -15.51
CA LYS A 84 -8.03 3.73 -14.18
C LYS A 84 -6.77 4.34 -13.59
N ILE A 85 -5.61 3.70 -13.78
CA ILE A 85 -4.31 4.22 -13.32
C ILE A 85 -3.93 5.47 -14.11
N ASP A 86 -4.10 5.46 -15.44
CA ASP A 86 -3.83 6.61 -16.31
C ASP A 86 -4.72 7.81 -15.94
N GLN A 87 -5.99 7.54 -15.60
CA GLN A 87 -6.92 8.59 -15.18
C GLN A 87 -6.50 9.16 -13.82
N PHE A 88 -6.17 8.29 -12.87
CA PHE A 88 -5.65 8.69 -11.57
C PHE A 88 -4.38 9.54 -11.68
N GLU A 89 -3.42 9.17 -12.55
CA GLU A 89 -2.22 9.97 -12.81
C GLU A 89 -2.56 11.37 -13.30
N LYS A 90 -3.51 11.50 -14.25
CA LYS A 90 -3.96 12.79 -14.76
C LYS A 90 -4.59 13.64 -13.67
N ASP A 91 -5.43 13.04 -12.82
CA ASP A 91 -6.14 13.74 -11.77
C ASP A 91 -5.18 14.27 -10.70
N VAL A 92 -4.27 13.43 -10.21
CA VAL A 92 -3.21 13.81 -9.27
C VAL A 92 -2.32 14.90 -9.87
N THR A 93 -1.85 14.74 -11.10
CA THR A 93 -0.96 15.71 -11.76
C THR A 93 -1.66 17.06 -11.97
N LYS A 94 -2.92 17.04 -12.43
CA LYS A 94 -3.72 18.26 -12.63
C LYS A 94 -3.90 19.00 -11.31
N ARG A 95 -4.23 18.27 -10.25
CA ARG A 95 -4.46 18.85 -8.93
C ARG A 95 -3.17 19.41 -8.32
N PHE A 96 -2.06 18.68 -8.45
CA PHE A 96 -0.74 19.14 -8.04
C PHE A 96 -0.36 20.45 -8.73
N LYS A 97 -0.47 20.51 -10.07
CA LYS A 97 -0.17 21.72 -10.85
C LYS A 97 -1.03 22.89 -10.42
N TYR A 98 -2.33 22.68 -10.30
CA TYR A 98 -3.25 23.71 -9.87
C TYR A 98 -2.89 24.26 -8.49
N ALA A 99 -2.63 23.38 -7.51
CA ALA A 99 -2.26 23.77 -6.16
C ALA A 99 -0.90 24.49 -6.10
N SER A 100 0.09 24.03 -6.86
CA SER A 100 1.41 24.65 -6.94
C SER A 100 1.38 26.10 -7.44
N GLN A 101 0.37 26.46 -8.24
CA GLN A 101 0.25 27.76 -8.89
C GLN A 101 -0.80 28.69 -8.26
N HIS A 102 -1.91 28.15 -7.75
CA HIS A 102 -3.10 28.96 -7.46
C HIS A 102 -3.76 28.70 -6.11
N ASN A 103 -3.41 27.63 -5.38
CA ASN A 103 -4.22 27.22 -4.22
C ASN A 103 -3.40 26.80 -2.99
N ARG A 104 -3.50 27.59 -1.92
CA ARG A 104 -3.05 27.22 -0.57
C ARG A 104 -4.28 27.16 0.33
N LYS A 105 -4.93 26.00 0.41
CA LYS A 105 -6.05 25.75 1.32
C LYS A 105 -5.68 26.02 2.78
N PHE A 106 -4.47 25.64 3.16
CA PHE A 106 -3.93 25.82 4.49
C PHE A 106 -2.92 26.97 4.51
N LYS A 107 -3.03 27.80 5.54
CA LYS A 107 -2.03 28.80 5.90
C LYS A 107 -1.75 28.65 7.39
N LEU A 108 -0.57 28.15 7.72
CA LEU A 108 -0.14 27.97 9.09
C LEU A 108 -0.06 29.35 9.76
N LYS A 109 -0.84 29.54 10.82
CA LYS A 109 -0.88 30.82 11.56
C LYS A 109 0.28 30.92 12.54
N GLN A 110 0.72 29.79 13.07
CA GLN A 110 1.79 29.70 14.05
C GLN A 110 3.07 29.19 13.38
N LYS A 111 4.16 29.92 13.60
CA LYS A 111 5.49 29.59 13.10
C LYS A 111 6.23 28.65 14.05
N THR A 112 5.61 27.52 14.39
CA THR A 112 6.19 26.55 15.33
C THR A 112 6.19 25.16 14.73
N PHE A 113 7.18 24.36 15.10
CA PHE A 113 7.24 22.94 14.76
C PHE A 113 5.94 22.20 15.11
N GLU A 114 5.39 22.46 16.30
CA GLU A 114 4.18 21.78 16.76
C GLU A 114 2.97 22.06 15.86
N SER A 115 2.81 23.30 15.40
CA SER A 115 1.72 23.66 14.49
C SER A 115 1.82 22.93 13.15
N VAL A 116 3.03 22.73 12.64
CA VAL A 116 3.28 21.96 11.40
C VAL A 116 2.99 20.48 11.66
N PHE A 117 3.53 19.93 12.75
CA PHE A 117 3.38 18.53 13.10
C PHE A 117 1.91 18.12 13.23
N GLU A 118 1.13 18.84 14.02
CA GLU A 118 -0.30 18.54 14.21
C GLU A 118 -1.07 18.66 12.89
N LYS A 119 -0.77 19.67 12.06
CA LYS A 119 -1.45 19.82 10.77
C LYS A 119 -1.13 18.69 9.78
N ILE A 120 0.12 18.21 9.75
CA ILE A 120 0.50 17.06 8.91
C ILE A 120 -0.09 15.77 9.47
N LYS A 121 -0.09 15.60 10.79
CA LYS A 121 -0.69 14.45 11.48
C LYS A 121 -2.18 14.31 11.19
N GLU A 122 -2.94 15.40 11.11
CA GLU A 122 -4.35 15.40 10.69
C GLU A 122 -4.59 14.78 9.29
N LEU A 123 -3.56 14.78 8.42
CA LEU A 123 -3.62 14.24 7.06
C LEU A 123 -3.18 12.78 6.96
N MET A 124 -2.67 12.21 8.05
CA MET A 124 -2.13 10.85 8.06
C MET A 124 -3.14 9.85 8.59
N PRO A 125 -3.21 8.63 8.02
CA PRO A 125 -3.92 7.54 8.65
C PRO A 125 -3.25 7.12 9.96
N LEU A 126 -4.05 6.62 10.90
CA LEU A 126 -3.55 6.09 12.16
C LEU A 126 -2.90 4.72 11.93
N ASN A 127 -1.64 4.57 12.35
CA ASN A 127 -0.93 3.30 12.33
C ASN A 127 -1.06 2.61 13.70
N LYS A 128 -1.43 1.32 13.74
CA LYS A 128 -1.64 0.60 15.01
C LYS A 128 -0.34 0.38 15.81
N HIS A 129 0.81 0.38 15.13
CA HIS A 129 2.14 0.18 15.72
C HIS A 129 2.88 1.50 15.99
N ASP A 130 2.41 2.63 15.44
CA ASP A 130 2.90 3.98 15.74
C ASP A 130 1.75 4.97 16.01
N PRO A 131 0.93 4.74 17.06
CA PRO A 131 -0.27 5.53 17.32
C PRO A 131 0.03 6.99 17.73
N GLU A 132 1.26 7.25 18.19
CA GLU A 132 1.74 8.57 18.59
C GLU A 132 2.45 9.32 17.45
N TYR A 133 2.52 8.75 16.25
CA TYR A 133 3.18 9.34 15.08
C TYR A 133 4.66 9.68 15.33
N LYS A 134 5.39 8.85 16.07
CA LYS A 134 6.80 9.04 16.40
C LYS A 134 7.67 9.09 15.14
N SER A 135 7.38 8.24 14.16
CA SER A 135 8.11 8.18 12.88
C SER A 135 7.93 9.47 12.08
N LEU A 136 6.70 9.99 12.03
CA LEU A 136 6.39 11.28 11.42
C LEU A 136 7.10 12.42 12.15
N ARG A 137 7.00 12.47 13.48
CA ARG A 137 7.61 13.51 14.31
C ARG A 137 9.12 13.56 14.11
N LYS A 138 9.78 12.40 14.17
CA LYS A 138 11.22 12.25 13.94
C LYS A 138 11.63 12.70 12.55
N THR A 139 10.84 12.36 11.54
CA THR A 139 11.08 12.76 10.14
C THR A 139 10.99 14.27 9.97
N LEU A 140 9.90 14.89 10.44
CA LEU A 140 9.72 16.34 10.37
C LEU A 140 10.77 17.10 11.20
N MET A 141 11.17 16.56 12.36
CA MET A 141 12.19 17.15 13.21
C MET A 141 13.57 17.19 12.52
N ARG A 142 13.89 16.19 11.67
CA ARG A 142 15.11 16.23 10.85
C ARG A 142 15.09 17.40 9.87
N PHE A 143 13.96 17.63 9.21
CA PHE A 143 13.82 18.78 8.31
C PHE A 143 13.86 20.11 9.07
N HIS A 144 13.19 20.19 10.23
CA HIS A 144 13.18 21.39 11.06
C HIS A 144 14.59 21.79 11.55
N LYS A 145 15.45 20.81 11.87
CA LYS A 145 16.85 21.09 12.22
C LYS A 145 17.67 21.69 11.08
N ILE A 146 17.31 21.40 9.83
CA ILE A 146 18.02 21.88 8.63
C ILE A 146 17.40 23.19 8.13
N ALA A 147 16.08 23.30 8.17
CA ALA A 147 15.29 24.43 7.76
C ALA A 147 14.24 24.73 8.85
N PRO A 148 14.57 25.54 9.88
CA PRO A 148 13.67 25.85 10.98
C PRO A 148 12.34 26.44 10.51
N VAL A 149 11.24 26.10 11.18
CA VAL A 149 9.88 26.48 10.76
C VAL A 149 9.67 27.99 10.89
N GLU A 150 10.30 28.58 11.90
CA GLU A 150 10.32 30.00 12.23
C GLU A 150 10.78 30.84 11.04
N GLU A 151 11.76 30.32 10.32
CA GLU A 151 12.43 30.96 9.18
C GLU A 151 11.83 30.50 7.83
N ASN A 152 11.32 29.27 7.76
CA ASN A 152 10.94 28.60 6.51
C ASN A 152 9.45 28.27 6.42
N LEU A 153 8.57 29.07 7.03
CA LEU A 153 7.13 28.78 7.09
C LEU A 153 6.50 28.50 5.71
N GLN A 154 6.92 29.20 4.66
CA GLN A 154 6.38 29.00 3.31
C GLN A 154 6.65 27.59 2.76
N PHE A 155 7.81 27.01 3.08
CA PHE A 155 8.16 25.64 2.70
C PHE A 155 7.25 24.64 3.41
N TYR A 156 6.94 24.86 4.69
CA TYR A 156 6.03 23.99 5.44
C TYR A 156 4.56 24.18 5.04
N ASP A 157 4.13 25.41 4.77
CA ASP A 157 2.83 25.69 4.15
C ASP A 157 2.70 24.93 2.83
N TYR A 158 3.72 25.00 1.96
CA TYR A 158 3.75 24.26 0.71
C TYR A 158 3.63 22.75 0.97
N THR A 159 4.45 22.20 1.87
CA THR A 159 4.45 20.77 2.20
C THR A 159 3.06 20.30 2.67
N VAL A 160 2.42 21.03 3.59
CA VAL A 160 1.08 20.71 4.11
C VAL A 160 0.04 20.72 2.99
N ASN A 161 0.03 21.77 2.16
CA ASN A 161 -0.94 21.89 1.09
C ASN A 161 -0.76 20.78 0.05
N MET A 162 0.47 20.56 -0.41
CA MET A 162 0.73 19.53 -1.41
C MET A 162 0.43 18.13 -0.87
N LEU A 163 0.76 17.87 0.39
CA LEU A 163 0.42 16.60 1.03
C LEU A 163 -1.09 16.39 1.02
N TYR A 164 -1.87 17.39 1.44
CA TYR A 164 -3.33 17.30 1.44
C TYR A 164 -3.89 16.99 0.04
N GLU A 165 -3.46 17.72 -0.99
CA GLU A 165 -4.00 17.53 -2.34
C GLU A 165 -3.69 16.12 -2.87
N ILE A 166 -2.51 15.58 -2.55
CA ILE A 166 -2.10 14.23 -2.96
C ILE A 166 -2.87 13.17 -2.16
N THR A 167 -2.88 13.26 -0.84
CA THR A 167 -3.56 12.27 0.00
C THR A 167 -5.06 12.27 -0.24
N ASP A 168 -5.68 13.42 -0.50
CA ASP A 168 -7.11 13.51 -0.82
C ASP A 168 -7.45 12.82 -2.16
N GLU A 169 -6.57 12.90 -3.18
CA GLU A 169 -6.74 12.08 -4.40
C GLU A 169 -6.46 10.60 -4.18
N PHE A 170 -5.49 10.26 -3.33
CA PHE A 170 -5.21 8.87 -2.96
C PHE A 170 -6.42 8.23 -2.29
N GLU A 171 -7.04 8.90 -1.30
CA GLU A 171 -8.24 8.39 -0.63
C GLU A 171 -9.42 8.24 -1.60
N LYS A 172 -9.65 9.21 -2.50
CA LYS A 172 -10.69 9.08 -3.53
C LYS A 172 -10.49 7.88 -4.43
N PHE A 173 -9.25 7.66 -4.87
CA PHE A 173 -8.92 6.53 -5.72
C PHE A 173 -9.08 5.20 -4.99
N ILE A 174 -8.63 5.13 -3.74
CA ILE A 174 -8.78 3.96 -2.86
C ILE A 174 -10.26 3.66 -2.63
N GLU A 175 -11.09 4.64 -2.27
CA GLU A 175 -12.51 4.42 -2.00
C GLU A 175 -13.27 4.01 -3.27
N ALA A 176 -12.99 4.66 -4.41
CA ALA A 176 -13.59 4.30 -5.70
C ALA A 176 -13.20 2.89 -6.18
N ASN A 177 -12.09 2.33 -5.67
CA ASN A 177 -11.57 1.00 -6.01
C ASN A 177 -11.36 0.14 -4.76
N LYS A 178 -12.20 0.30 -3.74
CA LYS A 178 -12.03 -0.30 -2.41
C LYS A 178 -11.64 -1.79 -2.43
N PRO A 179 -12.22 -2.68 -3.26
CA PRO A 179 -11.84 -4.09 -3.32
C PRO A 179 -10.36 -4.37 -3.66
N TRP A 180 -9.65 -3.39 -4.23
CA TRP A 180 -8.23 -3.48 -4.55
C TRP A 180 -7.33 -3.23 -3.34
N PHE A 181 -7.84 -2.53 -2.31
CA PHE A 181 -7.07 -2.07 -1.16
C PHE A 181 -7.51 -2.69 0.17
N VAL A 182 -8.58 -3.51 0.15
CA VAL A 182 -9.01 -4.29 1.31
C VAL A 182 -8.86 -5.79 1.03
N PRO A 183 -8.62 -6.63 2.05
CA PRO A 183 -8.69 -8.08 1.93
C PRO A 183 -9.97 -8.57 1.24
N ASN A 184 -9.85 -9.62 0.41
CA ASN A 184 -11.05 -10.32 -0.04
C ASN A 184 -11.69 -11.03 1.15
N VAL A 185 -12.97 -10.73 1.38
CA VAL A 185 -13.80 -11.40 2.41
C VAL A 185 -14.96 -12.17 1.78
N GLU A 186 -15.12 -12.11 0.46
CA GLU A 186 -16.26 -12.68 -0.25
C GLU A 186 -16.17 -14.21 -0.39
N SER A 187 -17.33 -14.86 -0.45
CA SER A 187 -17.51 -16.28 -0.76
C SER A 187 -18.13 -16.40 -2.16
N PRO A 188 -17.72 -17.34 -3.02
CA PRO A 188 -16.81 -18.45 -2.77
C PRO A 188 -15.33 -18.05 -2.71
N ALA A 189 -14.51 -18.83 -2.01
CA ALA A 189 -13.05 -18.72 -2.09
C ALA A 189 -12.56 -19.06 -3.50
N TYR A 190 -11.69 -18.22 -4.03
CA TYR A 190 -11.05 -18.48 -5.31
C TYR A 190 -9.63 -17.93 -5.32
N VAL A 191 -8.74 -18.67 -5.98
CA VAL A 191 -7.38 -18.24 -6.29
C VAL A 191 -7.23 -18.02 -7.78
N ARG A 192 -6.35 -17.10 -8.17
CA ARG A 192 -6.14 -16.80 -9.59
C ARG A 192 -5.07 -17.72 -10.16
N VAL A 193 -5.36 -18.33 -11.31
CA VAL A 193 -4.38 -19.08 -12.09
C VAL A 193 -3.71 -18.15 -13.10
N LEU A 194 -2.42 -17.94 -12.91
CA LEU A 194 -1.56 -17.09 -13.73
C LEU A 194 -0.91 -17.94 -14.82
N LYS A 195 -0.82 -17.38 -16.03
CA LYS A 195 -0.21 -18.06 -17.18
C LYS A 195 1.16 -17.47 -17.46
N GLU A 196 2.19 -18.32 -17.46
CA GLU A 196 3.53 -17.97 -17.95
C GLU A 196 3.94 -18.87 -19.12
N ALA A 197 5.06 -18.55 -19.78
CA ALA A 197 5.54 -19.27 -20.95
C ALA A 197 5.78 -20.77 -20.71
N LYS A 198 6.11 -21.16 -19.46
CA LYS A 198 6.48 -22.53 -19.09
C LYS A 198 5.38 -23.30 -18.33
N GLY A 199 4.23 -22.68 -18.06
CA GLY A 199 3.17 -23.34 -17.29
C GLY A 199 2.13 -22.40 -16.71
N SER A 200 1.28 -22.97 -15.85
CA SER A 200 0.26 -22.25 -15.11
C SER A 200 0.55 -22.34 -13.62
N PHE A 201 0.43 -21.22 -12.92
CA PHE A 201 0.86 -21.07 -11.54
C PHE A 201 -0.23 -20.43 -10.68
N VAL A 202 -0.17 -20.69 -9.39
CA VAL A 202 -0.98 -20.01 -8.35
C VAL A 202 -0.05 -19.45 -7.29
N LEU A 203 -0.47 -18.38 -6.62
CA LEU A 203 0.30 -17.85 -5.50
C LEU A 203 0.09 -18.75 -4.28
N GLY A 204 1.19 -19.31 -3.75
CA GLY A 204 1.13 -20.32 -2.70
C GLY A 204 0.48 -19.79 -1.43
N PHE A 205 0.86 -18.59 -0.99
CA PHE A 205 0.29 -17.97 0.20
C PHE A 205 -1.14 -17.47 0.01
N GLU A 206 -1.54 -17.07 -1.21
CA GLU A 206 -2.97 -16.78 -1.52
C GLU A 206 -3.81 -18.04 -1.36
N LEU A 207 -3.32 -19.17 -1.90
CA LEU A 207 -3.96 -20.47 -1.77
C LEU A 207 -4.07 -20.93 -0.32
N LEU A 208 -2.98 -20.81 0.45
CA LEU A 208 -2.98 -21.18 1.87
C LEU A 208 -4.05 -20.40 2.64
N ASN A 209 -4.08 -19.08 2.47
CA ASN A 209 -5.03 -18.20 3.14
C ASN A 209 -6.48 -18.55 2.80
N GLU A 210 -6.79 -18.77 1.51
CA GLU A 210 -8.14 -19.14 1.08
C GLU A 210 -8.55 -20.55 1.55
N MET A 211 -7.63 -21.51 1.55
CA MET A 211 -7.88 -22.85 2.07
C MET A 211 -8.15 -22.84 3.59
N GLN A 212 -7.34 -22.11 4.36
CA GLN A 212 -7.55 -21.94 5.81
C GLN A 212 -8.89 -21.26 6.10
N ARG A 213 -9.24 -20.20 5.35
CA ARG A 213 -10.52 -19.50 5.46
C ARG A 213 -11.72 -20.41 5.21
N CYS A 214 -11.57 -21.39 4.31
CA CYS A 214 -12.59 -22.40 4.01
C CYS A 214 -12.56 -23.65 4.89
N GLY A 215 -11.67 -23.73 5.89
CA GLY A 215 -11.55 -24.91 6.76
C GLY A 215 -11.04 -26.17 6.06
N MET A 216 -10.23 -25.99 5.01
CA MET A 216 -9.57 -27.10 4.31
C MET A 216 -8.30 -27.55 5.05
N ASP A 217 -7.89 -28.80 4.84
CA ASP A 217 -6.59 -29.31 5.32
C ASP A 217 -5.43 -28.62 4.57
N THR A 218 -4.53 -27.99 5.33
CA THR A 218 -3.45 -27.15 4.81
C THR A 218 -2.06 -27.61 5.24
N ILE A 219 -1.93 -28.72 5.99
CA ILE A 219 -0.65 -29.17 6.56
C ILE A 219 0.44 -29.32 5.50
N ASP A 220 0.15 -30.04 4.41
CA ASP A 220 1.10 -30.24 3.30
C ASP A 220 1.50 -28.91 2.63
N LEU A 221 0.57 -27.96 2.55
CA LEU A 221 0.81 -26.67 1.90
C LEU A 221 1.65 -25.75 2.80
N GLU A 222 1.36 -25.72 4.10
CA GLU A 222 2.16 -25.01 5.09
C GLU A 222 3.60 -25.50 5.11
N GLU A 223 3.83 -26.82 5.07
CA GLU A 223 5.18 -27.39 5.02
C GLU A 223 5.94 -26.97 3.76
N ARG A 224 5.28 -26.96 2.59
CA ARG A 224 5.89 -26.52 1.33
C ARG A 224 6.22 -25.03 1.29
N LEU A 225 5.52 -24.21 2.07
CA LEU A 225 5.66 -22.75 2.10
C LEU A 225 6.51 -22.22 3.25
N LYS A 226 6.88 -23.06 4.23
CA LYS A 226 7.52 -22.66 5.50
C LYS A 226 8.72 -21.72 5.37
N ASP A 227 9.50 -21.84 4.31
CA ASP A 227 10.70 -21.02 4.03
C ASP A 227 10.63 -20.32 2.67
N LYS A 228 9.42 -20.07 2.16
CA LYS A 228 9.20 -19.44 0.85
C LYS A 228 8.86 -17.97 1.00
N ASP A 229 9.24 -17.20 -0.02
CA ASP A 229 8.87 -15.79 -0.14
C ASP A 229 7.34 -15.64 -0.31
N PRO A 230 6.71 -14.57 0.21
CA PRO A 230 5.27 -14.32 0.06
C PRO A 230 4.77 -14.34 -1.39
N LEU A 231 5.62 -14.01 -2.37
CA LEU A 231 5.34 -14.03 -3.81
C LEU A 231 5.64 -15.39 -4.47
N PHE A 232 5.91 -16.44 -3.69
CA PHE A 232 6.23 -17.76 -4.22
C PHE A 232 5.04 -18.37 -4.97
N CYS A 233 5.27 -18.66 -6.24
CA CYS A 233 4.32 -19.29 -7.15
C CYS A 233 4.51 -20.81 -7.18
N MET A 234 3.41 -21.55 -7.08
CA MET A 234 3.39 -23.00 -7.25
C MET A 234 2.78 -23.37 -8.60
N GLU A 235 3.29 -24.40 -9.26
CA GLU A 235 2.66 -24.90 -10.48
C GLU A 235 1.32 -25.58 -10.14
N VAL A 236 0.30 -25.31 -10.95
CA VAL A 236 -1.06 -25.83 -10.73
C VAL A 236 -1.07 -27.35 -10.61
N ARG A 237 -0.24 -28.06 -11.39
CA ARG A 237 -0.13 -29.52 -11.34
C ARG A 237 0.30 -30.06 -9.98
N ASP A 238 1.09 -29.30 -9.23
CA ASP A 238 1.61 -29.70 -7.92
C ASP A 238 0.62 -29.40 -6.78
N VAL A 239 -0.38 -28.57 -7.08
CA VAL A 239 -1.39 -28.06 -6.16
C VAL A 239 -2.69 -28.86 -6.24
N LEU A 240 -3.07 -29.31 -7.44
CA LEU A 240 -4.30 -30.07 -7.66
C LEU A 240 -4.49 -31.24 -6.66
N PRO A 241 -3.46 -32.07 -6.36
CA PRO A 241 -3.61 -33.16 -5.40
C PRO A 241 -3.91 -32.71 -3.96
N ILE A 242 -3.50 -31.50 -3.58
CA ILE A 242 -3.73 -30.91 -2.25
C ILE A 242 -5.18 -30.43 -2.16
N THR A 243 -5.65 -29.71 -3.19
CA THR A 243 -7.00 -29.11 -3.24
C THR A 243 -8.15 -30.11 -3.34
N LEU A 244 -7.86 -31.37 -3.66
CA LEU A 244 -8.85 -32.46 -3.73
C LEU A 244 -9.10 -33.14 -2.37
N ARG A 245 -8.35 -32.79 -1.31
CA ARG A 245 -8.59 -33.29 0.04
C ARG A 245 -9.83 -32.59 0.63
N LYS A 246 -10.74 -33.38 1.21
CA LYS A 246 -12.02 -32.90 1.77
C LYS A 246 -11.79 -31.88 2.90
N PRO A 247 -12.78 -31.01 3.20
CA PRO A 247 -12.77 -30.21 4.42
C PRO A 247 -12.52 -31.12 5.61
N VAL A 248 -11.72 -30.66 6.59
CA VAL A 248 -11.62 -31.37 7.85
C VAL A 248 -13.01 -31.32 8.46
N GLU A 249 -13.63 -32.50 8.68
CA GLU A 249 -14.82 -32.56 9.53
C GLU A 249 -14.40 -32.01 10.89
N VAL A 250 -14.75 -30.76 11.18
CA VAL A 250 -14.74 -30.24 12.53
C VAL A 250 -15.76 -31.10 13.26
N ARG A 251 -15.28 -32.18 13.89
CA ARG A 251 -16.06 -32.91 14.88
C ARG A 251 -16.34 -31.90 15.98
N THR A 252 -17.52 -31.31 15.92
CA THR A 252 -18.16 -30.68 17.05
C THR A 252 -18.30 -31.76 18.12
N LEU A 253 -17.27 -31.92 18.94
CA LEU A 253 -17.40 -32.56 20.24
C LEU A 253 -18.12 -31.56 21.14
N TRP A 254 -19.43 -31.47 20.97
CA TRP A 254 -20.30 -31.06 22.06
C TRP A 254 -20.51 -32.28 22.94
N THR A 255 -20.09 -32.23 24.19
CA THR A 255 -20.74 -33.02 25.24
C THR A 255 -20.60 -32.31 26.58
N ILE A 256 -21.69 -31.62 26.93
CA ILE A 256 -22.28 -31.29 28.25
C ILE A 256 -21.39 -30.60 29.27
#